data_AF-A0A653CSJ5-F1
#
_entry.id   AF-A0A653CSJ5-F1
#
_cell.length_a   1.000
_cell.length_b   1.000
_cell.length_c   1.000
_cell.angle_alpha   90.00
_cell.angle_beta   90.00
_cell.angle_gamma   90.00
#
_symmetry.space_group_name_H-M   'P 1'
#
loop_
_entity.id
_entity.type
_entity.pdbx_description
1 polymer ?
#
loop_
_entity_poly.entity_id
_entity_poly.type
_entity_poly.pdbx_seq_one_letter_code
_entity_poly.pdbx_strand_id
1 'polypeptide(L)'
;MKKAVGTKKINSSCTSRIKLTMKQDSSVLMNFVKMNYGHDFEIQHLRIPKEERVNIARKLTAGVNAISVDMYVKECFKSKSNPVLYYKPQNIEDNNNTTQYIWR
;
A
#
# COMPACT_ATOMS: atom_id res chain seq x y z
N MET A 1 -5.93 6.13 -26.46
CA MET A 1 -7.39 6.24 -26.29
C MET A 1 -7.69 7.56 -25.58
N LYS A 2 -8.37 8.52 -26.22
CA LYS A 2 -8.67 9.84 -25.62
C LYS A 2 -9.62 9.66 -24.42
N LYS A 3 -9.27 10.27 -23.27
CA LYS A 3 -10.12 10.25 -22.07
C LYS A 3 -11.37 11.10 -22.35
N ALA A 4 -12.56 10.51 -22.24
CA ALA A 4 -13.81 11.27 -22.25
C ALA A 4 -13.95 12.00 -20.90
N VAL A 5 -14.08 13.32 -20.94
CA VAL A 5 -14.25 14.18 -19.77
C VAL A 5 -15.50 13.71 -18.99
N GLY A 6 -15.35 13.51 -17.68
CA GLY A 6 -16.46 13.13 -16.79
C GLY A 6 -16.66 11.63 -16.55
N THR A 7 -15.90 10.74 -17.21
CA THR A 7 -15.95 9.29 -16.87
C THR A 7 -15.11 8.97 -15.64
N LYS A 8 -15.76 8.41 -14.62
CA LYS A 8 -15.12 8.02 -13.36
C LYS A 8 -14.36 6.71 -13.51
N LYS A 9 -13.10 6.80 -13.95
CA LYS A 9 -12.19 5.65 -14.19
C LYS A 9 -11.33 5.26 -12.99
N ILE A 10 -11.70 5.68 -11.77
CA ILE A 10 -11.13 5.11 -10.55
C ILE A 10 -11.67 3.67 -10.43
N ASN A 11 -10.78 2.69 -10.30
CA ASN A 11 -11.01 1.25 -10.57
C ASN A 11 -11.20 0.86 -12.04
N SER A 12 -10.75 1.68 -13.00
CA SER A 12 -10.47 1.14 -14.35
C SER A 12 -9.38 0.07 -14.27
N SER A 13 -9.22 -0.74 -15.33
CA SER A 13 -8.29 -1.87 -15.40
C SER A 13 -6.83 -1.42 -15.28
N CYS A 14 -6.42 -1.04 -14.08
CA CYS A 14 -5.03 -0.80 -13.74
C CYS A 14 -4.33 -2.15 -13.67
N THR A 15 -3.21 -2.26 -14.39
CA THR A 15 -2.37 -3.45 -14.36
C THR A 15 -1.48 -3.51 -13.13
N SER A 16 -1.34 -2.40 -12.40
CA SER A 16 -0.58 -2.38 -11.16
C SER A 16 -1.35 -3.13 -10.06
N ARG A 17 -0.63 -3.97 -9.31
CA ARG A 17 -1.23 -4.82 -8.29
C ARG A 17 -0.20 -5.25 -7.26
N ILE A 18 -0.63 -5.36 -6.00
CA ILE A 18 0.08 -6.09 -4.96
C ILE A 18 -0.69 -7.39 -4.71
N LYS A 19 -0.01 -8.54 -4.86
CA LYS A 19 -0.58 -9.86 -4.55
C LYS A 19 0.25 -10.51 -3.45
N LEU A 20 -0.40 -10.84 -2.34
CA LEU A 20 0.18 -11.62 -1.25
C LEU A 20 -0.26 -13.08 -1.38
N THR A 21 0.67 -14.02 -1.23
CA THR A 21 0.40 -15.47 -1.26
C THR A 21 1.01 -16.09 -0.01
N MET A 22 0.18 -16.69 0.83
CA MET A 22 0.64 -17.47 1.98
C MET A 22 0.94 -18.88 1.51
N LYS A 23 2.16 -19.36 1.77
CA LYS A 23 2.56 -20.75 1.50
C LYS A 23 2.28 -21.62 2.72
N GLN A 24 2.24 -22.93 2.51
CA GLN A 24 1.98 -23.92 3.57
C GLN A 24 3.10 -23.97 4.64
N ASP A 25 4.30 -23.51 4.29
CA ASP A 25 5.47 -23.38 5.18
C ASP A 25 5.44 -22.12 6.06
N SER A 26 4.29 -21.43 6.14
CA SER A 26 4.11 -20.14 6.83
C SER A 26 4.93 -18.99 6.24
N SER A 27 5.61 -19.18 5.11
CA SER A 27 6.24 -18.09 4.38
C SER A 27 5.21 -17.27 3.59
N VAL A 28 5.50 -15.99 3.42
CA VAL A 28 4.64 -15.06 2.68
C VAL A 28 5.38 -14.55 1.46
N LEU A 29 4.82 -14.78 0.27
CA LEU A 29 5.34 -14.24 -0.99
C LEU A 29 4.55 -13.00 -1.39
N MET A 30 5.25 -11.88 -1.57
CA MET A 30 4.69 -10.64 -2.09
C MET A 30 5.12 -10.43 -3.55
N ASN A 31 4.14 -10.35 -4.45
CA ASN A 31 4.34 -9.98 -5.85
C ASN A 31 3.81 -8.55 -6.06
N PHE A 32 4.73 -7.60 -6.26
CA PHE A 32 4.39 -6.22 -6.56
C PHE A 32 4.62 -5.91 -8.04
N VAL A 33 3.54 -5.58 -8.74
CA VAL A 33 3.57 -5.08 -10.12
C VAL A 33 3.36 -3.57 -10.06
N LYS A 34 4.47 -2.80 -10.14
CA LYS A 34 4.45 -1.33 -10.10
C LYS A 34 3.87 -0.71 -11.39
N MET A 35 4.10 -1.36 -12.53
CA MET A 35 3.79 -0.84 -13.86
C MET A 35 2.27 -0.77 -14.09
N ASN A 36 1.78 0.45 -14.33
CA ASN A 36 0.45 0.75 -14.83
C ASN A 36 0.50 0.95 -16.35
N TYR A 37 -0.24 0.13 -17.10
CA TYR A 37 -0.47 0.33 -18.52
C TYR A 37 -1.85 0.97 -18.72
N GLY A 38 -1.94 1.96 -19.61
CA GLY A 38 -3.22 2.54 -20.03
C GLY A 38 -3.68 3.80 -19.28
N HIS A 39 -2.95 4.27 -18.27
CA HIS A 39 -3.15 5.59 -17.68
C HIS A 39 -1.89 6.09 -16.95
N ASP A 40 -1.71 7.40 -16.89
CA ASP A 40 -0.64 8.05 -16.12
C ASP A 40 -0.90 8.01 -14.60
N PHE A 41 0.13 8.29 -13.81
CA PHE A 41 0.02 8.49 -12.36
C PHE A 41 -0.58 9.87 -12.07
N GLU A 42 -1.90 9.97 -12.11
CA GLU A 42 -2.64 11.17 -11.71
C GLU A 42 -3.09 11.06 -10.26
N ILE A 43 -2.71 12.02 -9.42
CA ILE A 43 -3.25 12.15 -8.06
C ILE A 43 -4.72 12.56 -8.19
N GLN A 44 -5.63 11.60 -8.04
CA GLN A 44 -7.07 11.83 -8.08
C GLN A 44 -7.73 11.46 -6.76
N HIS A 45 -8.87 12.10 -6.47
CA HIS A 45 -9.69 11.75 -5.30
C HIS A 45 -10.31 10.36 -5.47
N LEU A 46 -9.77 9.36 -4.77
CA LEU A 46 -10.39 8.05 -4.66
C LEU A 46 -11.70 8.17 -3.89
N ARG A 47 -12.82 7.79 -4.51
CA ARG A 47 -14.09 7.65 -3.76
C ARG A 47 -14.00 6.40 -2.90
N ILE A 48 -13.87 6.62 -1.61
CA ILE A 48 -13.99 5.56 -0.60
C ILE A 48 -15.48 5.41 -0.24
N PRO A 49 -16.06 4.20 -0.27
CA PRO A 49 -17.43 3.93 0.17
C PRO A 49 -17.69 4.42 1.60
N LYS A 50 -18.95 4.73 1.93
CA LYS A 50 -19.30 5.26 3.26
C LYS A 50 -18.86 4.32 4.38
N GLU A 51 -19.12 3.02 4.24
CA GLU A 51 -18.74 1.99 5.20
C GLU A 51 -17.22 1.95 5.42
N GLU A 52 -16.44 1.93 4.34
CA GLU A 52 -14.97 1.99 4.40
C GLU A 52 -14.47 3.28 5.06
N ARG A 53 -15.08 4.44 4.79
CA ARG A 53 -14.72 5.68 5.48
C ARG A 53 -14.96 5.62 6.98
N VAL A 54 -16.08 5.03 7.41
CA VAL A 54 -16.39 4.84 8.83
C VAL A 54 -15.40 3.86 9.47
N ASN A 55 -15.05 2.78 8.78
CA ASN A 55 -14.05 1.81 9.24
C ASN A 55 -12.67 2.47 9.43
N ILE A 56 -12.24 3.28 8.47
CA ILE A 56 -10.98 4.03 8.55
C ILE A 56 -11.04 5.02 9.72
N ALA A 57 -12.11 5.80 9.85
CA ALA A 57 -12.27 6.75 10.96
C ALA A 57 -12.21 6.05 12.32
N ARG A 58 -12.87 4.90 12.47
CA ARG A 58 -12.85 4.10 13.70
C ARG A 58 -11.43 3.65 14.07
N LYS A 59 -10.63 3.19 13.08
CA LYS A 59 -9.23 2.80 13.30
C LYS A 59 -8.39 3.98 13.78
N LEU A 60 -8.58 5.15 13.18
CA LEU A 60 -7.89 6.38 13.59
C LEU A 60 -8.24 6.79 15.02
N THR A 61 -9.53 6.76 15.39
CA THR A 61 -9.99 7.04 16.76
C THR A 61 -9.45 6.04 17.78
N ALA A 62 -9.29 4.77 17.39
CA ALA A 62 -8.68 3.73 18.23
C ALA A 62 -7.16 3.86 18.37
N GLY A 63 -6.55 4.93 17.86
CA GLY A 63 -5.11 5.19 17.98
C GLY A 63 -4.26 4.57 16.87
N VAL A 64 -4.86 3.90 15.88
CA VAL A 64 -4.14 3.35 14.72
C VAL A 64 -3.91 4.47 13.70
N ASN A 65 -3.01 5.38 14.05
CA ASN A 65 -2.57 6.50 13.21
C ASN A 65 -1.18 6.23 12.61
N ALA A 66 -0.74 7.08 11.68
CA ALA A 66 0.56 6.91 11.02
C ALA A 66 1.75 6.86 12.00
N ILE A 67 1.67 7.60 13.12
CA ILE A 67 2.72 7.64 14.15
C ILE A 67 2.81 6.28 14.87
N SER A 68 1.66 5.71 15.26
CA SER A 68 1.58 4.42 15.93
C SER A 68 2.08 3.28 15.04
N VAL A 69 1.77 3.33 13.74
CA VAL A 69 2.23 2.35 12.76
C VAL A 69 3.74 2.49 12.54
N ASP A 70 4.27 3.71 12.43
CA ASP A 70 5.70 3.97 12.31
C ASP A 70 6.49 3.43 13.52
N MET A 71 5.97 3.66 14.73
CA MET A 71 6.57 3.16 15.96
C MET A 71 6.59 1.63 16.01
N TYR A 72 5.46 0.98 15.70
CA TYR A 72 5.34 -0.47 15.62
C TYR A 72 6.32 -1.07 14.60
N VAL A 73 6.43 -0.47 13.41
CA VAL A 73 7.35 -0.94 12.38
C VAL A 73 8.80 -0.82 12.84
N LYS A 74 9.18 0.31 13.45
CA LYS A 74 10.52 0.52 14.03
C LYS A 74 10.86 -0.52 15.11
N GLU A 75 9.89 -0.93 15.92
CA GLU A 75 10.08 -2.01 16.90
C GLU A 75 10.26 -3.37 16.23
N CYS A 76 9.45 -3.67 15.20
CA CYS A 76 9.56 -4.92 14.45
C CYS A 76 10.93 -5.08 13.78
N PHE A 77 11.55 -4.00 13.29
CA PHE A 77 12.90 -4.03 12.73
C PHE A 77 14.00 -4.41 13.74
N LYS A 78 13.76 -4.24 15.04
CA LYS A 78 14.69 -4.67 16.10
C LYS A 78 14.60 -6.18 16.38
N SER A 79 13.50 -6.81 15.97
CA SER A 79 13.26 -8.23 16.19
C SER A 79 13.94 -9.10 15.13
N LYS A 80 14.40 -10.30 15.53
CA LYS A 80 14.82 -11.35 14.58
C LYS A 80 13.63 -11.88 13.77
N SER A 81 12.43 -11.85 14.33
CA SER A 81 11.19 -12.24 13.64
C SER A 81 10.38 -10.99 13.35
N ASN A 82 10.63 -10.38 12.19
CA ASN A 82 9.96 -9.16 11.72
C ASN A 82 8.85 -9.51 10.73
N PRO A 83 7.56 -9.27 11.04
CA PRO A 83 6.46 -9.55 10.13
C PRO A 83 6.29 -8.49 9.01
N VAL A 84 7.01 -7.37 9.08
CA VAL A 84 6.88 -6.26 8.13
C VAL A 84 7.65 -6.57 6.84
N LEU A 85 6.90 -6.84 5.77
CA LEU A 85 7.45 -7.14 4.44
C LEU A 85 7.77 -5.87 3.65
N TYR A 86 6.93 -4.84 3.77
CA TYR A 86 7.09 -3.55 3.12
C TYR A 86 6.49 -2.45 3.98
N TYR A 87 7.23 -1.35 4.14
CA TYR A 87 6.76 -0.15 4.82
C TYR A 87 7.28 1.08 4.09
N LYS A 88 6.37 1.99 3.75
CA LYS A 88 6.70 3.32 3.24
C LYS A 88 6.28 4.34 4.29
N PRO A 89 7.23 5.09 4.88
CA PRO A 89 6.91 6.13 5.84
C PRO A 89 6.09 7.25 5.20
N GLN A 90 5.22 7.87 5.99
CA GLN A 90 4.43 9.00 5.51
C GLN A 90 5.33 10.21 5.20
N ASN A 91 5.02 10.93 4.12
CA ASN A 91 5.75 12.12 3.65
C ASN A 91 7.20 11.87 3.18
N ILE A 92 7.58 10.62 2.92
CA ILE A 92 8.87 10.29 2.30
C ILE A 92 8.60 9.89 0.85
N GLU A 93 9.22 10.61 -0.09
CA GLU A 93 9.20 10.25 -1.50
C GLU A 93 10.00 8.97 -1.74
N ASP A 94 9.47 8.07 -2.58
CA ASP A 94 10.21 6.86 -2.96
C ASP A 94 11.33 7.28 -3.92
N ASN A 95 12.53 7.46 -3.39
CA ASN A 95 13.72 7.48 -4.22
C ASN A 95 13.84 6.09 -4.85
N ASN A 96 13.59 5.99 -6.15
CA ASN A 96 13.51 4.73 -6.92
C ASN A 96 14.74 3.79 -6.83
N ASN A 97 15.77 4.15 -6.05
CA ASN A 97 17.01 3.41 -5.84
C ASN A 97 17.14 2.69 -4.49
N THR A 98 16.20 2.82 -3.55
CA THR A 98 16.40 2.29 -2.18
C THR A 98 15.19 1.60 -1.58
N THR A 99 14.46 0.79 -2.36
CA THR A 99 13.64 -0.27 -1.74
C THR A 99 14.53 -1.49 -1.56
N GLN A 100 15.28 -1.51 -0.46
CA GLN A 100 16.06 -2.68 -0.07
C GLN A 100 15.07 -3.77 0.36
N TYR A 101 14.75 -4.67 -0.57
CA TYR A 101 13.98 -5.87 -0.28
C TYR A 101 14.81 -6.73 0.67
N ILE A 102 14.40 -6.80 1.94
CA ILE A 102 14.98 -7.75 2.88
C ILE A 102 14.31 -9.10 2.59
N TRP A 103 14.95 -9.87 1.71
CA TRP A 103 14.77 -11.32 1.70
C TRP A 103 15.56 -11.87 2.89
N ARG A 104 14.85 -12.47 3.84
CA ARG A 104 15.44 -13.48 4.74
C ARG A 104 14.99 -14.85 4.27
#